data_AF-A0A2V7T488-F1
#
_entry.id   AF-A0A2V7T488-F1
#
_cell.length_a   1.000
_cell.length_b   1.000
_cell.length_c   1.000
_cell.angle_alpha   90.00
_cell.angle_beta   90.00
_cell.angle_gamma   90.00
#
_symmetry.space_group_name_H-M   'P 1'
#
loop_
_entity.id
_entity.type
_entity.pdbx_description
1 polymer ?
#
loop_
_entity_poly.entity_id
_entity_poly.type
_entity_poly.pdbx_seq_one_letter_code
_entity_poly.pdbx_strand_id
1 'polypeptide(L)'
;MLVPFVLLVACRVESDPVAVKVQATSFANSEWSEPVNLGPVVNSSSNEQNATLARDGLSLYFSSNRPGGSGPLDIWVAQRVCTDPDDLACAWQAPANLGSPINSAGADFAPNLSRDGHLLFFASSRGGGATDIF
;
A
#
# COMPACT_ATOMS: atom_id res chain seq x y z
N MET A 1 59.07 11.13 -5.87
CA MET A 1 57.63 11.32 -5.62
C MET A 1 56.99 9.94 -5.59
N LEU A 2 56.62 9.50 -4.39
CA LEU A 2 55.66 8.44 -4.00
C LEU A 2 56.06 7.97 -2.58
N VAL A 3 55.23 8.32 -1.61
CA VAL A 3 55.33 7.93 -0.19
C VAL A 3 54.38 6.73 0.01
N PRO A 4 54.78 5.65 0.70
CA PRO A 4 53.88 4.55 1.01
C PRO A 4 52.92 4.95 2.14
N PHE A 5 51.62 4.80 1.91
CA PHE A 5 50.58 4.99 2.92
C PHE A 5 50.49 3.72 3.79
N VAL A 6 50.86 3.85 5.05
CA VAL A 6 50.52 2.90 6.12
C VAL A 6 49.19 3.37 6.70
N LEU A 7 48.14 2.54 6.67
CA LEU A 7 46.94 2.77 7.47
C LEU A 7 46.94 1.82 8.67
N LEU A 8 47.12 2.42 9.85
CA LEU A 8 47.01 1.79 11.16
C LEU A 8 45.55 1.40 11.46
N VAL A 9 45.38 0.19 11.98
CA VAL A 9 44.15 -0.26 12.64
C VAL A 9 43.99 0.49 13.97
N ALA A 10 42.81 1.05 14.22
CA ALA A 10 42.40 1.50 15.53
C ALA A 10 41.20 0.67 16.00
N CYS A 11 41.46 -0.32 16.86
CA CYS A 11 40.45 -0.77 17.81
C CYS A 11 40.43 0.23 18.97
N ARG A 12 39.30 0.88 19.22
CA ARG A 12 38.95 1.33 20.57
C ARG A 12 37.50 0.98 20.85
N VAL A 13 37.36 0.20 21.92
CA VAL A 13 36.13 0.03 22.67
C VAL A 13 35.90 1.34 23.41
N GLU A 14 34.81 2.02 23.12
CA GLU A 14 34.25 3.03 24.01
C GLU A 14 32.78 2.67 24.23
N SER A 15 32.50 2.35 25.49
CA SER A 15 31.24 1.93 26.03
C SER A 15 30.34 3.15 26.22
N ASP A 16 29.53 3.44 25.21
CA ASP A 16 28.25 4.12 25.45
C ASP A 16 27.18 3.05 25.66
N PRO A 17 26.24 3.22 26.61
CA PRO A 17 25.14 2.29 26.73
C PRO A 17 24.38 2.35 25.42
N VAL A 18 24.45 1.27 24.64
CA VAL A 18 23.55 1.05 23.53
C VAL A 18 22.16 1.00 24.15
N ALA A 19 21.49 2.14 24.18
CA ALA A 19 20.05 2.16 24.22
C ALA A 19 19.63 1.53 22.89
N VAL A 20 19.54 0.20 22.87
CA VAL A 20 18.71 -0.50 21.90
C VAL A 20 17.30 -0.01 22.20
N LYS A 21 16.92 1.12 21.61
CA LYS A 21 15.52 1.50 21.53
C LYS A 21 14.91 0.69 20.40
N VAL A 22 14.65 -0.58 20.69
CA VAL A 22 13.50 -1.24 20.06
C VAL A 22 12.29 -0.64 20.76
N GLN A 23 11.81 0.48 20.23
CA GLN A 23 10.48 0.98 20.59
C GLN A 23 9.47 0.28 19.71
N ALA A 24 8.89 -0.80 20.22
CA ALA A 24 7.55 -1.20 19.82
C ALA A 24 6.59 -0.30 20.59
N THR A 25 6.17 0.82 19.98
CA THR A 25 5.18 1.72 20.57
C THR A 25 3.81 1.45 19.98
N SER A 26 2.85 1.16 20.85
CA SER A 26 1.42 1.23 20.57
C SER A 26 1.08 2.53 19.84
N PHE A 27 0.20 2.43 18.84
CA PHE A 27 -0.29 3.43 17.88
C PHE A 27 -0.70 4.84 18.38
N ALA A 28 -0.52 5.19 19.65
CA ALA A 28 -1.01 6.45 20.21
C ALA A 28 -0.09 7.66 20.02
N ASN A 29 1.19 7.48 19.62
CA ASN A 29 2.19 8.57 19.60
C ASN A 29 3.05 8.63 18.32
N SER A 30 2.61 8.05 17.19
CA SER A 30 3.27 8.30 15.91
C SER A 30 2.70 9.58 15.31
N GLU A 31 3.55 10.60 15.16
CA GLU A 31 3.19 11.74 14.31
C GLU A 31 2.94 11.26 12.88
N TRP A 32 1.96 11.88 12.21
CA TRP A 32 1.75 11.64 10.78
C TRP A 32 2.98 12.09 10.00
N SER A 33 3.45 11.27 9.06
CA SER A 33 4.50 11.68 8.12
C SER A 33 3.92 12.57 7.01
N GLU A 34 4.80 13.24 6.25
CA GLU A 34 4.41 13.86 4.99
C GLU A 34 3.72 12.84 4.06
N PRO A 35 2.61 13.21 3.39
CA PRO A 35 1.95 12.33 2.44
C PRO A 35 2.87 12.01 1.24
N VAL A 36 2.95 10.73 0.89
CA VAL A 36 3.71 10.26 -0.28
C VAL A 36 2.74 9.96 -1.42
N ASN A 37 2.95 10.60 -2.57
CA ASN A 37 2.22 10.26 -3.79
C ASN A 37 2.70 8.90 -4.32
N LEU A 38 1.78 7.96 -4.55
CA LEU A 38 2.09 6.60 -5.02
C LEU A 38 2.55 6.51 -6.49
N GLY A 39 2.70 7.65 -7.16
CA GLY A 39 3.23 7.75 -8.51
C GLY A 39 2.25 7.26 -9.60
N PRO A 40 2.64 7.38 -10.87
CA PRO A 40 1.77 7.15 -12.03
C PRO A 40 1.46 5.66 -12.28
N VAL A 41 2.08 4.75 -11.53
CA VAL A 41 1.74 3.32 -11.61
C VAL A 41 0.41 3.06 -10.91
N VAL A 42 0.21 3.63 -9.72
CA VAL A 42 -1.03 3.48 -8.96
C VAL A 42 -2.00 4.59 -9.29
N ASN A 43 -1.56 5.85 -9.22
CA ASN A 43 -2.39 7.02 -9.48
C ASN A 43 -2.53 7.27 -10.98
N SER A 44 -3.67 7.80 -11.40
CA SER A 44 -3.94 8.11 -12.79
C SER A 44 -4.65 9.46 -12.95
N SER A 45 -5.08 9.79 -14.16
CA SER A 45 -6.02 10.91 -14.39
C SER A 45 -7.46 10.59 -13.96
N SER A 46 -7.71 9.33 -13.57
CA SER A 46 -9.00 8.85 -13.08
C SER A 46 -9.10 9.10 -11.58
N ASN A 47 -10.25 8.77 -11.00
CA ASN A 47 -10.40 8.80 -9.55
C ASN A 47 -9.74 7.57 -8.94
N GLU A 48 -8.94 7.76 -7.90
CA GLU A 48 -8.50 6.70 -6.98
C GLU A 48 -9.02 7.01 -5.58
N GLN A 49 -9.95 6.20 -5.09
CA GLN A 49 -10.72 6.51 -3.88
C GLN A 49 -10.91 5.29 -2.98
N ASN A 50 -11.16 5.55 -1.70
CA ASN A 50 -11.52 4.54 -0.70
C ASN A 50 -10.52 3.36 -0.61
N ALA A 51 -9.23 3.68 -0.57
CA ALA A 51 -8.19 2.65 -0.53
C ALA A 51 -8.17 1.88 0.81
N THR A 52 -7.88 0.58 0.74
CA THR A 52 -7.60 -0.28 1.88
C THR A 52 -6.36 -1.15 1.61
N LEU A 53 -5.47 -1.23 2.59
CA LEU A 53 -4.22 -1.97 2.48
C LEU A 53 -4.36 -3.31 3.21
N ALA A 54 -4.01 -4.40 2.55
CA ALA A 54 -3.93 -5.72 3.17
C ALA A 54 -2.91 -5.72 4.33
N ARG A 55 -3.09 -6.61 5.31
CA ARG A 55 -2.27 -6.66 6.53
C ARG A 55 -0.78 -6.87 6.25
N ASP A 56 -0.45 -7.62 5.20
CA ASP A 56 0.92 -7.87 4.76
C ASP A 56 1.57 -6.65 4.09
N GLY A 57 0.79 -5.62 3.78
CA GLY A 57 1.22 -4.43 3.07
C GLY A 57 1.51 -4.67 1.58
N LEU A 58 1.14 -5.82 1.01
CA LEU A 58 1.51 -6.23 -0.35
C LEU A 58 0.39 -6.03 -1.38
N SER A 59 -0.85 -5.87 -0.92
CA SER A 59 -2.01 -5.60 -1.80
C SER A 59 -2.76 -4.35 -1.33
N LEU A 60 -2.90 -3.36 -2.23
CA LEU A 60 -3.68 -2.15 -2.04
C LEU A 60 -4.94 -2.22 -2.90
N TYR A 61 -6.10 -2.35 -2.27
CA TYR A 61 -7.39 -2.33 -2.93
C TYR A 61 -7.95 -0.92 -2.92
N PHE A 62 -8.55 -0.46 -4.02
CA PHE A 62 -9.14 0.87 -4.11
C PHE A 62 -10.20 0.91 -5.21
N SER A 63 -11.09 1.90 -5.14
CA SER A 63 -12.10 2.13 -6.17
C SER A 63 -11.57 3.09 -7.23
N SER A 64 -11.82 2.81 -8.51
CA SER A 64 -11.41 3.67 -9.61
C SER A 64 -12.30 3.56 -10.84
N ASN A 65 -12.51 4.70 -11.51
CA ASN A 65 -13.23 4.80 -12.79
C ASN A 65 -12.25 4.80 -13.98
N ARG A 66 -11.05 4.24 -13.78
CA ARG A 66 -10.06 4.09 -14.85
C ARG A 66 -10.57 3.16 -15.96
N PRO A 67 -10.06 3.32 -17.20
CA PRO A 67 -10.44 2.45 -18.32
C PRO A 67 -10.20 0.97 -18.03
N GLY A 68 -11.06 0.10 -18.57
CA GLY A 68 -11.01 -1.35 -18.36
C GLY A 68 -11.91 -1.87 -17.23
N GLY A 69 -12.70 -0.98 -16.62
CA GLY A 69 -13.73 -1.32 -15.64
C GLY A 69 -14.99 -1.97 -16.22
N SER A 70 -15.83 -2.53 -15.33
CA SER A 70 -17.15 -3.11 -15.64
C SER A 70 -18.31 -2.14 -15.39
N GLY A 71 -18.09 -1.13 -14.54
CA GLY A 71 -19.09 -0.15 -14.14
C GLY A 71 -18.55 1.29 -14.13
N PRO A 72 -19.35 2.26 -13.63
CA PRO A 72 -18.92 3.64 -13.50
C PRO A 72 -17.80 3.87 -12.46
N LEU A 73 -17.62 2.92 -11.54
CA LEU A 73 -16.57 2.88 -10.53
C LEU A 73 -16.37 1.40 -10.17
N ASP A 74 -15.14 0.92 -10.14
CA ASP A 74 -14.84 -0.49 -9.89
C ASP A 74 -13.75 -0.65 -8.83
N ILE A 75 -13.66 -1.83 -8.22
CA ILE A 75 -12.58 -2.19 -7.31
C ILE A 75 -11.38 -2.73 -8.10
N TRP A 76 -10.21 -2.15 -7.82
CA TRP A 76 -8.92 -2.50 -8.38
C TRP A 76 -7.94 -2.89 -7.27
N VAL A 77 -6.92 -3.68 -7.62
CA VAL A 77 -5.83 -4.05 -6.71
C VAL A 77 -4.47 -3.72 -7.33
N ALA A 78 -3.65 -2.94 -6.63
CA ALA A 78 -2.22 -2.81 -6.89
C ALA A 78 -1.46 -3.81 -6.01
N GLN A 79 -0.47 -4.50 -6.56
CA GLN A 79 0.36 -5.46 -5.81
C GLN A 79 1.83 -5.07 -5.85
N ARG A 80 2.57 -5.46 -4.81
CA ARG A 80 4.03 -5.39 -4.74
C ARG A 80 4.57 -6.64 -4.05
N VAL A 81 5.84 -6.95 -4.28
CA VAL A 81 6.44 -8.20 -3.78
C VAL A 81 7.10 -8.05 -2.40
N CYS A 82 7.30 -6.82 -1.93
CA CYS A 82 7.87 -6.49 -0.62
C CYS A 82 7.54 -5.04 -0.24
N THR A 83 7.91 -4.62 0.98
CA THR A 83 7.53 -3.31 1.54
C THR A 83 8.69 -2.34 1.72
N ASP A 84 9.88 -2.68 1.25
CA ASP A 84 11.05 -1.80 1.32
C ASP A 84 10.88 -0.64 0.31
N PRO A 85 10.75 0.62 0.77
CA PRO A 85 10.55 1.76 -0.13
C PRO A 85 11.79 2.11 -0.96
N ASP A 86 12.99 1.66 -0.57
CA ASP A 86 14.25 1.97 -1.24
C ASP A 86 14.64 0.91 -2.28
N ASP A 87 13.97 -0.25 -2.28
CA ASP A 87 14.15 -1.31 -3.27
C ASP A 87 13.13 -1.17 -4.41
N LEU A 88 13.63 -0.91 -5.63
CA LEU A 88 12.80 -0.83 -6.83
C LEU A 88 12.07 -2.13 -7.16
N ALA A 89 12.57 -3.29 -6.70
CA ALA A 89 11.85 -4.55 -6.82
C ALA A 89 10.57 -4.56 -5.98
N CYS A 90 10.50 -3.78 -4.90
CA CYS A 90 9.32 -3.63 -4.04
C CYS A 90 8.32 -2.57 -4.55
N ALA A 91 8.54 -1.98 -5.73
CA ALA A 91 7.61 -1.01 -6.30
C ALA A 91 6.22 -1.61 -6.54
N TRP A 92 5.19 -0.78 -6.42
CA TRP A 92 3.84 -1.15 -6.84
C TRP A 92 3.81 -1.50 -8.32
N GLN A 93 3.02 -2.51 -8.66
CA GLN A 93 2.72 -2.93 -10.02
C GLN A 93 1.43 -2.29 -10.51
N ALA A 94 1.25 -2.30 -11.83
CA ALA A 94 0.05 -1.78 -12.48
C ALA A 94 -1.21 -2.44 -11.90
N PRO A 95 -2.23 -1.67 -11.47
CA PRO A 95 -3.40 -2.24 -10.83
C PRO A 95 -4.24 -3.10 -11.76
N ALA A 96 -4.77 -4.21 -11.23
CA ALA A 96 -5.68 -5.10 -11.92
C ALA A 96 -7.13 -4.88 -11.45
N ASN A 97 -8.09 -4.90 -12.39
CA ASN A 97 -9.52 -4.89 -12.06
C ASN A 97 -9.89 -6.24 -11.44
N LEU A 98 -10.68 -6.26 -10.36
CA LEU A 98 -11.06 -7.52 -9.72
C LEU A 98 -12.09 -8.35 -10.50
N GLY A 99 -12.74 -7.77 -11.51
CA GLY A 99 -13.70 -8.44 -12.37
C GLY A 99 -14.92 -9.01 -11.62
N SER A 100 -15.73 -9.77 -12.34
CA SER A 100 -16.88 -10.49 -11.75
C SER A 100 -16.40 -11.65 -10.85
N PRO A 101 -17.07 -11.96 -9.72
CA PRO A 101 -18.32 -11.36 -9.24
C PRO A 101 -18.15 -10.10 -8.38
N ILE A 102 -16.92 -9.66 -8.10
CA ILE A 102 -16.66 -8.54 -7.19
C ILE A 102 -17.09 -7.22 -7.82
N ASN A 103 -16.75 -6.98 -9.08
CA ASN A 103 -17.24 -5.86 -9.86
C ASN A 103 -18.48 -6.28 -10.68
N SER A 104 -19.31 -5.29 -10.98
CA SER A 104 -20.60 -5.41 -11.66
C SER A 104 -20.78 -4.26 -12.66
N ALA A 105 -21.97 -4.17 -13.25
CA ALA A 105 -22.34 -3.01 -14.07
C ALA A 105 -22.67 -1.75 -13.23
N GLY A 106 -22.82 -1.90 -11.91
CA GLY A 106 -23.05 -0.80 -10.97
C GLY A 106 -21.76 -0.14 -10.51
N ALA A 107 -21.87 0.89 -9.68
CA ALA A 107 -20.71 1.44 -8.98
C ALA A 107 -20.33 0.50 -7.83
N ASP A 108 -19.11 -0.04 -7.85
CA ASP A 108 -18.52 -0.91 -6.83
C ASP A 108 -17.33 -0.20 -6.18
N PHE A 109 -17.39 0.04 -4.87
CA PHE A 109 -16.45 0.94 -4.20
C PHE A 109 -16.31 0.70 -2.70
N ALA A 110 -15.39 1.44 -2.10
CA ALA A 110 -15.06 1.36 -0.67
C ALA A 110 -14.73 -0.05 -0.18
N PRO A 111 -13.75 -0.73 -0.82
CA PRO A 111 -13.27 -2.03 -0.34
C PRO A 111 -12.77 -1.93 1.10
N ASN A 112 -13.12 -2.91 1.93
CA ASN A 112 -12.59 -3.08 3.27
C ASN A 112 -12.36 -4.55 3.58
N LEU A 113 -11.15 -4.89 4.03
CA LEU A 113 -10.79 -6.26 4.35
C LEU A 113 -11.10 -6.60 5.81
N SER A 114 -11.58 -7.81 6.06
CA SER A 114 -11.59 -8.37 7.42
C SER A 114 -10.18 -8.44 7.99
N ARG A 115 -10.11 -8.55 9.32
CA ARG A 115 -8.84 -8.60 10.05
C ARG A 115 -7.89 -9.69 9.52
N ASP A 116 -8.43 -10.84 9.13
CA ASP A 116 -7.72 -11.99 8.60
C ASP A 116 -7.56 -11.97 7.06
N GLY A 117 -8.16 -11.00 6.37
CA GLY A 117 -8.09 -10.84 4.93
C GLY A 117 -8.97 -11.81 4.12
N HIS A 118 -9.78 -12.64 4.78
CA HIS A 118 -10.63 -13.62 4.08
C HIS A 118 -11.98 -13.07 3.63
N LEU A 119 -12.39 -11.90 4.12
CA LEU A 119 -13.61 -11.22 3.68
C LEU A 119 -13.25 -9.86 3.09
N LEU A 120 -13.93 -9.51 2.01
CA LEU A 120 -13.94 -8.18 1.43
C LEU A 120 -15.37 -7.64 1.54
N PHE A 121 -15.55 -6.59 2.32
CA PHE A 121 -16.79 -5.82 2.37
C PHE A 121 -16.68 -4.65 1.40
N PHE A 122 -17.74 -4.35 0.66
CA PHE A 122 -17.76 -3.21 -0.25
C PHE A 122 -19.17 -2.69 -0.49
N ALA A 123 -19.29 -1.43 -0.92
CA ALA A 123 -20.55 -0.85 -1.33
C ALA A 123 -20.77 -1.09 -2.83
N SER A 124 -22.01 -1.42 -3.22
CA SER A 124 -22.38 -1.61 -4.62
C SER A 124 -23.78 -1.11 -4.94
N SER A 125 -23.95 -0.53 -6.12
CA SER A 125 -25.28 -0.19 -6.67
C SER A 125 -25.93 -1.32 -7.49
N ARG A 126 -25.44 -2.56 -7.38
CA ARG A 126 -26.01 -3.72 -8.11
C ARG A 126 -27.40 -4.15 -7.65
N GLY A 127 -27.84 -3.72 -6.45
CA GLY A 127 -29.06 -4.20 -5.78
C GLY A 127 -30.38 -3.59 -6.26
N GLY A 128 -30.39 -2.73 -7.28
CA GLY A 128 -31.59 -2.04 -7.77
C GLY A 128 -32.10 -0.91 -6.86
N GLY A 129 -31.54 -0.76 -5.66
CA GLY A 129 -31.65 0.41 -4.79
C GLY A 129 -30.52 1.43 -5.05
N ALA A 130 -30.20 2.27 -4.05
CA ALA A 130 -29.07 3.20 -4.16
C ALA A 130 -27.72 2.47 -4.10
N THR A 131 -27.23 2.17 -2.91
CA THR A 131 -26.00 1.38 -2.68
C THR A 131 -26.17 0.52 -1.45
N ASP A 132 -25.88 -0.78 -1.56
CA ASP A 132 -25.94 -1.75 -0.48
C ASP A 132 -24.52 -2.27 -0.14
N ILE A 133 -24.35 -2.83 1.05
CA ILE A 133 -23.09 -3.47 1.46
C ILE A 133 -23.13 -4.95 1.07
N PHE A 134 -22.06 -5.41 0.42
CA PHE A 134 -21.81 -6.79 0.01
C PHE A 134 -20.58 -7.36 0.71
#